data_AF-A0A942DX48-F1
#
_entry.id   AF-A0A942DX48-F1
#
_cell.length_a   1.000
_cell.length_b   1.000
_cell.length_c   1.000
_cell.angle_alpha   90.00
_cell.angle_beta   90.00
_cell.angle_gamma   90.00
#
_symmetry.space_group_name_H-M   'P 1'
#
loop_
_entity.id
_entity.type
_entity.pdbx_description
1 polymer ?
#
loop_
_entity_poly.entity_id
_entity_poly.type
_entity_poly.pdbx_seq_one_letter_code
_entity_poly.pdbx_strand_id
1 'polypeptide(L)'
;MTTTLEAVDALCAFLGFAKPRTRAVARALTDAGVLPAGGPGRSPEIKPEHLVSLLIGVAVDAPLRAVADAVRNYRELAPGGANLDGAPESIIRTAGEAIDVQAHLALGGDADLFRRDKLEIVSSWQEIALHDASAGKIVRFVPVGADASRWQASGHRRSTIINGAAFNDAVRSLFGGK
;
A
#
# COMPACT_ATOMS: atom_id res chain seq x y z
N MET A 1 -11.27 13.15 -13.03
CA MET A 1 -11.60 11.81 -12.54
C MET A 1 -10.44 10.90 -12.87
N THR A 2 -9.89 10.23 -11.87
CA THR A 2 -8.68 9.42 -12.01
C THR A 2 -9.05 7.98 -12.37
N THR A 3 -8.38 7.43 -13.37
CA THR A 3 -8.62 6.09 -13.94
C THR A 3 -7.59 5.08 -13.45
N THR A 4 -7.90 3.78 -13.58
CA THR A 4 -6.96 2.70 -13.24
C THR A 4 -5.68 2.77 -14.06
N LEU A 5 -5.75 3.22 -15.33
CA LEU A 5 -4.58 3.34 -16.18
C LEU A 5 -3.66 4.48 -15.72
N GLU A 6 -4.22 5.62 -15.33
CA GLU A 6 -3.44 6.72 -14.75
C GLU A 6 -2.76 6.27 -13.45
N ALA A 7 -3.45 5.51 -12.60
CA ALA A 7 -2.86 4.95 -11.38
C ALA A 7 -1.67 4.01 -11.70
N VAL A 8 -1.82 3.13 -12.69
CA VAL A 8 -0.71 2.28 -13.18
C VAL A 8 0.46 3.14 -13.65
N ASP A 9 0.19 4.16 -14.46
CA ASP A 9 1.23 5.00 -15.05
C ASP A 9 1.98 5.81 -13.98
N ALA A 10 1.28 6.32 -12.96
CA ALA A 10 1.91 7.00 -11.83
C ALA A 10 2.84 6.07 -11.04
N LEU A 11 2.41 4.84 -10.72
CA LEU A 11 3.27 3.87 -10.02
C LEU A 11 4.52 3.52 -10.86
N CYS A 12 4.39 3.44 -12.18
CA CYS A 12 5.54 3.19 -13.06
C CYS A 12 6.49 4.39 -13.11
N ALA A 13 5.95 5.60 -13.25
CA ALA A 13 6.73 6.83 -13.43
C ALA A 13 7.48 7.23 -12.16
N PHE A 14 6.82 7.16 -11.00
CA PHE A 14 7.38 7.66 -9.74
C PHE A 14 8.06 6.57 -8.91
N LEU A 15 7.58 5.33 -8.97
CA LEU A 15 8.08 4.23 -8.12
C LEU A 15 8.87 3.17 -8.90
N GLY A 16 8.98 3.30 -10.22
CA GLY A 16 9.84 2.43 -11.05
C GLY A 16 9.30 1.01 -11.26
N PHE A 17 8.02 0.75 -11.00
CA PHE A 17 7.44 -0.57 -11.22
C PHE A 17 7.32 -0.92 -12.71
N ALA A 18 7.46 -2.21 -13.04
CA ALA A 18 7.36 -2.69 -14.41
C ALA A 18 5.92 -2.62 -14.95
N LYS A 19 5.69 -1.77 -15.95
CA LYS A 19 4.36 -1.52 -16.54
C LYS A 19 3.56 -2.78 -16.91
N PRO A 20 4.13 -3.84 -17.54
CA PRO A 20 3.37 -5.05 -17.84
C PRO A 20 2.83 -5.74 -16.57
N ARG A 21 3.65 -5.82 -15.52
CA ARG A 21 3.27 -6.44 -14.24
C ARG A 21 2.22 -5.60 -13.51
N THR A 22 2.42 -4.29 -13.42
CA THR A 22 1.49 -3.35 -12.77
C THR A 22 0.10 -3.41 -13.43
N ARG A 23 0.03 -3.48 -14.77
CA ARG A 23 -1.24 -3.65 -15.49
C ARG A 23 -1.92 -5.00 -15.20
N ALA A 24 -1.15 -6.08 -15.16
CA ALA A 24 -1.69 -7.40 -14.86
C ALA A 24 -2.24 -7.50 -13.43
N VAL A 25 -1.54 -6.91 -12.46
CA VAL A 25 -2.02 -6.80 -11.08
C VAL A 25 -3.28 -5.94 -11.00
N ALA A 26 -3.30 -4.78 -11.65
CA ALA A 26 -4.49 -3.91 -11.66
C ALA A 26 -5.72 -4.66 -12.20
N ARG A 27 -5.57 -5.41 -13.30
CA ARG A 27 -6.65 -6.24 -13.84
C ARG A 27 -7.11 -7.31 -12.84
N ALA A 28 -6.18 -8.06 -12.24
CA ALA A 28 -6.52 -9.09 -11.28
C ALA A 28 -7.24 -8.53 -10.04
N LEU A 29 -6.87 -7.32 -9.59
CA LEU A 29 -7.56 -6.64 -8.49
C LEU A 29 -8.93 -6.11 -8.89
N THR A 30 -9.11 -5.63 -10.13
CA THR A 30 -10.44 -5.26 -10.65
C THR A 30 -11.36 -6.46 -10.77
N ASP A 31 -10.88 -7.58 -11.34
CA ASP A 31 -11.65 -8.82 -11.49
C ASP A 31 -12.09 -9.38 -10.12
N ALA A 32 -11.29 -9.16 -9.07
CA ALA A 32 -11.59 -9.55 -7.70
C ALA A 32 -12.40 -8.51 -6.90
N GLY A 33 -12.82 -7.40 -7.51
CA GLY A 33 -13.59 -6.33 -6.86
C GLY A 33 -12.81 -5.47 -5.85
N VAL A 34 -11.48 -5.60 -5.79
CA VAL A 34 -10.61 -4.76 -4.94
C VAL A 34 -10.42 -3.37 -5.55
N LEU A 35 -10.28 -3.31 -6.88
CA LEU A 35 -10.31 -2.05 -7.62
C LEU A 35 -11.68 -1.89 -8.30
N PRO A 36 -12.21 -0.67 -8.40
CA PRO A 36 -13.49 -0.44 -9.06
C PRO A 36 -13.41 -0.80 -10.54
N ALA A 37 -14.44 -1.46 -11.04
CA ALA A 37 -14.62 -1.72 -12.47
C ALA A 37 -15.33 -0.54 -13.14
N GLY A 38 -14.96 -0.25 -14.39
CA GLY A 38 -15.73 0.65 -15.24
C GLY A 38 -17.01 -0.01 -15.73
N GLY A 39 -17.97 0.79 -16.16
CA GLY A 39 -19.19 0.35 -16.82
C GLY A 39 -19.36 0.99 -18.20
N PRO A 40 -20.37 0.56 -18.98
CA PRO A 40 -20.71 1.21 -20.25
C PRO A 40 -20.89 2.73 -20.06
N GLY A 41 -20.06 3.53 -20.73
CA GLY A 41 -20.09 5.00 -20.65
C GLY A 41 -19.57 5.61 -19.34
N ARG A 42 -19.02 4.82 -18.40
CA ARG A 42 -18.52 5.32 -17.11
C ARG A 42 -17.16 4.70 -16.76
N SER A 43 -16.13 5.54 -16.74
CA SER A 43 -14.80 5.15 -16.24
C SER A 43 -14.86 4.83 -14.74
N PRO A 44 -14.06 3.86 -14.26
CA PRO A 44 -13.94 3.60 -12.83
C PRO A 44 -13.35 4.81 -12.13
N GLU A 45 -13.88 5.14 -10.95
CA GLU A 45 -13.39 6.22 -10.12
C GLU A 45 -12.36 5.69 -9.13
N ILE A 46 -11.09 5.97 -9.39
CA ILE A 46 -9.99 5.61 -8.49
C ILE A 46 -9.90 6.66 -7.38
N LYS A 47 -9.64 6.16 -6.16
CA LYS A 47 -9.46 6.93 -4.93
C LYS A 47 -8.07 6.60 -4.35
N PRO A 48 -7.55 7.37 -3.37
CA PRO A 48 -6.24 7.10 -2.78
C PRO A 48 -6.07 5.66 -2.25
N GLU A 49 -7.10 5.07 -1.63
CA GLU A 49 -7.05 3.72 -1.04
C GLU A 49 -6.93 2.63 -2.13
N HIS A 50 -7.50 2.89 -3.31
CA HIS A 50 -7.34 2.04 -4.48
C HIS A 50 -5.90 2.06 -5.01
N LEU A 51 -5.23 3.23 -5.01
CA LEU A 51 -3.82 3.34 -5.35
C LEU A 51 -2.95 2.55 -4.36
N VAL A 52 -3.23 2.67 -3.06
CA VAL A 52 -2.54 1.91 -2.00
C VAL A 52 -2.70 0.41 -2.21
N SER A 53 -3.91 -0.05 -2.51
CA SER A 53 -4.17 -1.47 -2.79
C SER A 53 -3.39 -1.98 -4.01
N LEU A 54 -3.29 -1.17 -5.06
CA LEU A 54 -2.48 -1.50 -6.23
C LEU A 54 -0.98 -1.52 -5.91
N LEU A 55 -0.49 -0.54 -5.14
CA LEU A 55 0.89 -0.46 -4.66
C LEU A 55 1.29 -1.72 -3.89
N ILE A 56 0.47 -2.12 -2.90
CA ILE A 56 0.68 -3.34 -2.13
C ILE A 56 0.70 -4.56 -3.06
N GLY A 57 -0.28 -4.67 -3.97
CA GLY A 57 -0.38 -5.83 -4.87
C GLY A 57 0.84 -6.01 -5.77
N VAL A 58 1.46 -4.91 -6.22
CA VAL A 58 2.67 -4.95 -7.03
C VAL A 58 3.91 -5.22 -6.18
N ALA A 59 4.00 -4.65 -4.98
CA ALA A 59 5.17 -4.76 -4.11
C ALA A 59 5.32 -6.14 -3.42
N VAL A 60 4.20 -6.83 -3.14
CA VAL A 60 4.21 -8.18 -2.52
C VAL A 60 4.67 -9.26 -3.51
N ASP A 61 4.64 -8.97 -4.81
CA ASP A 61 5.02 -9.91 -5.88
C ASP A 61 4.35 -11.30 -5.79
N ALA A 62 3.11 -11.34 -5.32
CA ALA A 62 2.33 -12.58 -5.28
C ALA A 62 1.97 -13.07 -6.70
N PRO A 63 1.80 -14.38 -6.93
CA PRO A 63 1.24 -14.90 -8.18
C PRO A 63 -0.10 -14.22 -8.50
N LEU A 64 -0.38 -13.92 -9.79
CA LEU A 64 -1.59 -13.19 -10.19
C LEU A 64 -2.90 -13.81 -9.64
N ARG A 65 -2.97 -15.14 -9.57
CA ARG A 65 -4.12 -15.86 -9.02
C ARG A 65 -4.37 -15.63 -7.52
N ALA A 66 -3.37 -15.16 -6.78
CA ALA A 66 -3.40 -14.98 -5.33
C ALA A 66 -3.21 -13.51 -4.91
N VAL A 67 -3.00 -12.59 -5.86
CA VAL A 67 -2.64 -11.21 -5.54
C VAL A 67 -3.75 -10.46 -4.81
N ALA A 68 -5.02 -10.74 -5.11
CA ALA A 68 -6.14 -10.11 -4.42
C ALA A 68 -6.20 -10.53 -2.94
N ASP A 69 -6.05 -11.82 -2.65
CA ASP A 69 -6.01 -12.31 -1.26
C ASP A 69 -4.77 -11.82 -0.53
N ALA A 70 -3.62 -11.75 -1.22
CA ALA A 70 -2.43 -11.15 -0.67
C ALA A 70 -2.66 -9.67 -0.29
N VAL A 71 -3.25 -8.86 -1.17
CA VAL A 71 -3.56 -7.45 -0.85
C VAL A 71 -4.48 -7.34 0.36
N ARG A 72 -5.56 -8.14 0.42
CA ARG A 72 -6.46 -8.14 1.59
C ARG A 72 -5.70 -8.48 2.87
N ASN A 73 -4.93 -9.57 2.86
CA ASN A 73 -4.16 -10.00 4.03
C ASN A 73 -3.11 -8.96 4.46
N TYR A 74 -2.43 -8.31 3.52
CA TYR A 74 -1.44 -7.28 3.83
C TYR A 74 -2.08 -6.00 4.36
N ARG A 75 -3.28 -5.65 3.87
CA ARG A 75 -4.02 -4.49 4.38
C ARG A 75 -4.48 -4.72 5.82
N GLU A 76 -4.83 -5.94 6.20
CA GLU A 76 -5.29 -6.33 7.55
C GLU A 76 -4.16 -6.56 8.58
N LEU A 77 -2.88 -6.38 8.21
CA LEU A 77 -1.79 -6.56 9.18
C LEU A 77 -1.89 -5.57 10.33
N ALA A 78 -1.66 -6.04 11.56
CA ALA A 78 -1.84 -5.27 12.77
C ALA A 78 -0.51 -4.70 13.28
N PRO A 79 -0.50 -3.49 13.88
CA PRO A 79 0.71 -2.90 14.44
C PRO A 79 1.28 -3.79 15.55
N GLY A 80 2.53 -4.20 15.39
CA GLY A 80 3.21 -5.11 16.31
C GLY A 80 2.60 -6.51 16.43
N GLY A 81 1.62 -6.86 15.58
CA GLY A 81 0.83 -8.09 15.73
C GLY A 81 -0.21 -8.04 16.85
N ALA A 82 -0.53 -6.85 17.37
CA ALA A 82 -1.53 -6.70 18.43
C ALA A 82 -2.94 -7.09 17.96
N ASN A 83 -3.72 -7.75 18.80
CA ASN A 83 -5.16 -7.83 18.60
C ASN A 83 -5.79 -6.51 19.07
N LEU A 84 -6.46 -5.81 18.15
CA LEU A 84 -7.12 -4.52 18.39
C LEU A 84 -8.65 -4.63 18.31
N ASP A 85 -9.20 -5.83 18.39
CA ASP A 85 -10.64 -6.07 18.50
C ASP A 85 -11.20 -5.32 19.72
N GLY A 86 -12.20 -4.47 19.50
CA GLY A 86 -12.80 -3.65 20.55
C GLY A 86 -12.00 -2.40 20.94
N ALA A 87 -10.85 -2.13 20.31
CA ALA A 87 -10.16 -0.85 20.46
C ALA A 87 -11.00 0.32 19.91
N PRO A 88 -10.86 1.55 20.44
CA PRO A 88 -11.56 2.73 19.91
C PRO A 88 -11.29 2.98 18.42
N GLU A 89 -12.26 3.55 17.70
CA GLU A 89 -12.15 3.86 16.25
C GLU A 89 -11.08 4.90 15.92
N SER A 90 -10.64 5.68 16.90
CA SER A 90 -9.56 6.65 16.72
C SER A 90 -8.17 6.02 16.57
N ILE A 91 -8.02 4.71 16.81
CA ILE A 91 -6.76 3.99 16.70
C ILE A 91 -6.62 3.42 15.30
N ILE A 92 -5.49 3.67 14.65
CA ILE A 92 -5.10 2.99 13.41
C ILE A 92 -4.92 1.50 13.72
N ARG A 93 -5.79 0.66 13.16
CA ARG A 93 -5.84 -0.77 13.46
C ARG A 93 -5.04 -1.61 12.48
N THR A 94 -4.92 -1.13 11.24
CA THR A 94 -4.36 -1.95 10.17
C THR A 94 -3.30 -1.21 9.36
N ALA A 95 -2.45 -1.97 8.68
CA ALA A 95 -1.45 -1.43 7.77
C ALA A 95 -2.09 -0.69 6.59
N GLY A 96 -3.23 -1.18 6.10
CA GLY A 96 -4.01 -0.52 5.04
C GLY A 96 -4.45 0.87 5.48
N GLU A 97 -5.07 0.99 6.65
CA GLU A 97 -5.46 2.29 7.23
C GLU A 97 -4.27 3.22 7.40
N ALA A 98 -3.15 2.71 7.93
CA ALA A 98 -1.93 3.50 8.14
C ALA A 98 -1.41 4.12 6.84
N ILE A 99 -1.35 3.34 5.75
CA ILE A 99 -0.85 3.81 4.46
C ILE A 99 -1.89 4.72 3.77
N ASP A 100 -3.18 4.42 3.90
CA ASP A 100 -4.25 5.29 3.38
C ASP A 100 -4.19 6.67 4.03
N VAL A 101 -3.92 6.76 5.33
CA VAL A 101 -3.68 8.05 6.03
C VAL A 101 -2.51 8.80 5.38
N GLN A 102 -1.39 8.13 5.06
CA GLN A 102 -0.27 8.78 4.37
C GLN A 102 -0.68 9.29 2.98
N ALA A 103 -1.47 8.52 2.24
CA ALA A 103 -1.99 8.94 0.94
C ALA A 103 -2.86 10.21 1.06
N HIS A 104 -3.72 10.31 2.08
CA HIS A 104 -4.53 11.50 2.32
C HIS A 104 -3.72 12.70 2.79
N LEU A 105 -2.74 12.50 3.68
CA LEU A 105 -1.83 13.56 4.14
C LEU A 105 -1.03 14.16 2.99
N ALA A 106 -0.66 13.36 1.98
CA ALA A 106 0.00 13.85 0.79
C ALA A 106 -0.84 14.89 0.01
N LEU A 107 -2.17 14.86 0.11
CA LEU A 107 -3.08 15.72 -0.65
C LEU A 107 -3.45 17.04 0.03
N GLY A 108 -3.49 17.10 1.36
CA GLY A 108 -3.96 18.29 2.07
C GLY A 108 -3.39 18.52 3.47
N GLY A 109 -2.45 17.67 3.92
CA GLY A 109 -1.80 17.78 5.23
C GLY A 109 -0.36 18.28 5.15
N ASP A 110 0.39 18.07 6.24
CA ASP A 110 1.85 18.27 6.31
C ASP A 110 2.55 17.15 5.52
N ALA A 111 2.45 17.24 4.19
CA ALA A 111 2.99 16.24 3.29
C ALA A 111 4.49 16.03 3.50
N ASP A 112 5.21 16.99 4.07
CA ASP A 112 6.64 16.89 4.35
C ASP A 112 6.98 15.82 5.39
N LEU A 113 6.03 15.44 6.25
CA LEU A 113 6.22 14.39 7.27
C LEU A 113 6.59 13.06 6.61
N PHE A 114 5.80 12.59 5.65
CA PHE A 114 6.07 11.30 5.01
C PHE A 114 7.13 11.38 3.90
N ARG A 115 7.48 12.58 3.38
CA ARG A 115 8.48 12.68 2.29
C ARG A 115 9.84 12.11 2.67
N ARG A 116 10.21 12.17 3.94
CA ARG A 116 11.49 11.67 4.46
C ARG A 116 11.45 10.19 4.83
N ASP A 117 10.25 9.65 5.00
CA ASP A 117 9.99 8.30 5.47
C ASP A 117 10.14 7.26 4.36
N LYS A 118 10.08 5.99 4.76
CA LYS A 118 10.09 4.86 3.82
C LYS A 118 8.98 3.88 4.19
N LEU A 119 8.33 3.34 3.16
CA LEU A 119 7.44 2.20 3.27
C LEU A 119 8.18 0.97 2.76
N GLU A 120 8.29 -0.06 3.60
CA GLU A 120 8.88 -1.32 3.22
C GLU A 120 7.80 -2.41 3.23
N ILE A 121 7.66 -3.12 2.13
CA ILE A 121 6.72 -4.23 1.97
C ILE A 121 7.53 -5.51 1.77
N VAL A 122 7.45 -6.42 2.72
CA VAL A 122 8.17 -7.70 2.67
C VAL A 122 7.35 -8.69 1.86
N SER A 123 7.96 -9.36 0.87
CA SER A 123 7.29 -10.33 -0.01
C SER A 123 7.51 -11.79 0.39
N SER A 124 8.54 -12.08 1.20
CA SER A 124 8.80 -13.44 1.70
C SER A 124 8.21 -13.74 3.08
N TRP A 125 7.58 -12.75 3.71
CA TRP A 125 6.79 -12.86 4.93
C TRP A 125 5.77 -11.71 4.97
N GLN A 126 4.62 -11.93 5.60
CA GLN A 126 3.57 -10.93 5.74
C GLN A 126 4.02 -9.84 6.71
N GLU A 127 4.72 -8.83 6.21
CA GLU A 127 5.19 -7.70 6.99
C GLU A 127 5.16 -6.43 6.15
N ILE A 128 4.65 -5.36 6.75
CA ILE A 128 4.82 -3.98 6.27
C ILE A 128 5.53 -3.19 7.36
N ALA A 129 6.54 -2.40 6.99
CA ALA A 129 7.24 -1.52 7.92
C ALA A 129 7.19 -0.07 7.44
N LEU A 130 6.73 0.83 8.29
CA LEU A 130 6.83 2.28 8.11
C LEU A 130 8.06 2.78 8.89
N HIS A 131 9.01 3.34 8.18
CA HIS A 131 10.24 3.89 8.73
C HIS A 131 10.08 5.40 8.86
N ASP A 132 9.93 5.87 10.10
CA ASP A 132 9.90 7.29 10.46
C ASP A 132 11.33 7.81 10.53
N ALA A 133 11.70 8.62 9.53
CA ALA A 133 13.03 9.19 9.42
C ALA A 133 13.29 10.32 10.42
N SER A 134 12.24 10.96 10.94
CA SER A 134 12.35 12.09 11.86
C SER A 134 12.54 11.62 13.30
N ALA A 135 11.83 10.57 13.72
CA ALA A 135 11.95 9.98 15.06
C ALA A 135 12.92 8.79 15.12
N GLY A 136 13.39 8.28 13.98
CA GLY A 136 14.23 7.08 13.91
C GLY A 136 13.49 5.81 14.34
N LYS A 137 12.15 5.80 14.24
CA LYS A 137 11.28 4.71 14.68
C LYS A 137 10.83 3.86 13.50
N ILE A 138 10.57 2.58 13.75
CA ILE A 138 9.98 1.69 12.77
C ILE A 138 8.68 1.13 13.36
N VAL A 139 7.56 1.41 12.69
CA VAL A 139 6.28 0.78 13.01
C VAL A 139 6.12 -0.41 12.07
N ARG A 140 6.10 -1.62 12.65
CA ARG A 140 5.92 -2.86 11.90
C ARG A 140 4.49 -3.34 12.04
N PHE A 141 3.91 -3.76 10.92
CA PHE A 141 2.63 -4.42 10.84
C PHE A 141 2.86 -5.86 10.42
N VAL A 142 2.35 -6.79 11.20
CA VAL A 142 2.49 -8.25 11.02
C VAL A 142 1.16 -8.92 11.33
N PRO A 143 0.98 -10.23 11.05
CA PRO A 143 -0.26 -10.92 11.40
C PRO A 143 -0.53 -10.85 12.90
N VAL A 144 -1.80 -10.81 13.28
CA VAL A 144 -2.20 -10.81 14.70
C VAL A 144 -1.58 -12.03 15.40
N GLY A 145 -0.97 -11.80 16.56
CA GLY A 145 -0.26 -12.80 17.36
C GLY A 145 1.19 -13.05 16.96
N ALA A 146 1.68 -12.48 15.84
CA ALA A 146 3.07 -12.62 15.45
C ALA A 146 4.00 -11.64 16.20
N ASP A 147 5.20 -12.11 16.56
CA ASP A 147 6.25 -11.25 17.13
C ASP A 147 6.95 -10.39 16.06
N ALA A 148 6.59 -9.10 16.01
CA ALA A 148 7.19 -8.14 15.08
C ALA A 148 8.69 -7.87 15.30
N SER A 149 9.26 -8.28 16.44
CA SER A 149 10.69 -8.10 16.75
C SER A 149 11.58 -9.19 16.16
N ARG A 150 11.00 -10.25 15.57
CA ARG A 150 11.74 -11.42 15.08
C ARG A 150 11.30 -11.82 13.68
N TRP A 151 12.29 -12.22 12.88
CA TRP A 151 12.03 -12.89 11.62
C TRP A 151 11.49 -14.30 11.89
N GLN A 152 10.32 -14.62 11.35
CA GLN A 152 9.60 -15.87 11.64
C GLN A 152 9.41 -16.78 10.41
N ALA A 153 10.07 -16.48 9.29
CA ALA A 153 10.07 -17.35 8.12
C ALA A 153 11.40 -18.09 7.98
N SER A 154 11.38 -19.27 7.34
CA SER A 154 12.56 -20.14 7.18
C SER A 154 13.47 -19.74 6.00
N GLY A 155 13.12 -18.71 5.24
CA GLY A 155 13.84 -18.28 4.03
C GLY A 155 14.49 -16.90 4.14
N HIS A 156 15.06 -16.44 3.03
CA HIS A 156 15.63 -15.09 2.93
C HIS A 156 14.55 -14.02 2.94
N ARG A 157 14.81 -12.92 3.66
CA ARG A 157 13.96 -11.74 3.64
C ARG A 157 14.10 -11.03 2.28
N ARG A 158 12.99 -10.83 1.59
CA ARG A 158 12.88 -10.07 0.34
C ARG A 158 11.84 -8.98 0.57
N SER A 159 12.17 -7.75 0.19
CA SER A 159 11.28 -6.62 0.36
C SER A 159 11.41 -5.62 -0.77
N THR A 160 10.35 -4.84 -0.95
CA THR A 160 10.31 -3.65 -1.81
C THR A 160 10.31 -2.42 -0.90
N ILE A 161 11.26 -1.51 -1.10
CA ILE A 161 11.34 -0.24 -0.37
C ILE A 161 10.82 0.87 -1.26
N ILE A 162 9.83 1.58 -0.77
CA ILE A 162 9.17 2.73 -1.39
C ILE A 162 9.62 3.98 -0.65
N ASN A 163 10.23 4.90 -1.38
CA ASN A 163 10.57 6.21 -0.85
C ASN A 163 9.30 7.04 -0.66
N GLY A 164 9.13 7.66 0.52
CA GLY A 164 7.93 8.41 0.85
C GLY A 164 7.71 9.66 -0.03
N ALA A 165 8.78 10.34 -0.46
CA ALA A 165 8.65 11.45 -1.42
C ALA A 165 8.11 10.97 -2.78
N ALA A 166 8.62 9.84 -3.28
CA ALA A 166 8.14 9.26 -4.54
C ALA A 166 6.69 8.79 -4.45
N PHE A 167 6.29 8.23 -3.30
CA PHE A 167 4.88 7.91 -3.03
C PHE A 167 4.00 9.16 -3.02
N ASN A 168 4.43 10.22 -2.33
CA ASN A 168 3.70 11.49 -2.29
C ASN A 168 3.55 12.12 -3.67
N ASP A 169 4.61 12.09 -4.49
CA ASP A 169 4.58 12.62 -5.85
C ASP A 169 3.62 11.82 -6.75
N ALA A 170 3.59 10.48 -6.60
CA ALA A 170 2.61 9.63 -7.28
C ALA A 170 1.18 9.97 -6.90
N VAL A 171 0.90 10.10 -5.60
CA VAL A 171 -0.43 10.46 -5.06
C VAL A 171 -0.87 11.84 -5.55
N ARG A 172 0.01 12.85 -5.45
CA ARG A 172 -0.28 14.22 -5.90
C ARG A 172 -0.50 14.30 -7.39
N SER A 173 0.27 13.56 -8.19
CA SER A 173 0.08 13.53 -9.65
C SER A 173 -1.31 13.03 -10.07
N LEU A 174 -1.92 12.19 -9.23
CA LEU A 174 -3.22 11.57 -9.51
C LEU A 174 -4.41 12.34 -8.93
N PHE A 175 -4.25 12.95 -7.75
CA PHE A 175 -5.38 13.49 -6.98
C PHE A 175 -5.17 14.92 -6.46
N GLY A 176 -3.99 15.53 -6.63
CA GLY A 176 -3.61 16.81 -6.03
C GLY A 176 -4.31 18.07 -6.57
N GLY A 177 -5.36 17.92 -7.39
CA GLY A 177 -5.91 19.00 -8.19
C GLY A 177 -4.96 19.41 -9.33
N LYS A 178 -5.52 19.75 -10.49
CA LYS A 178 -4.80 20.59 -11.46
C LYS A 178 -5.14 22.04 -11.17
#